data_AF-A0AA47BTR3-F1
#
_entry.id   AF-A0AA47BTR3-F1
#
_cell.length_a   1.000
_cell.length_b   1.000
_cell.length_c   1.000
_cell.angle_alpha   90.00
_cell.angle_beta   90.00
_cell.angle_gamma   90.00
#
_symmetry.space_group_name_H-M   'P 1'
#
loop_
_entity.id
_entity.type
_entity.pdbx_description
1 polymer ?
#
loop_
_entity_poly.entity_id
_entity_poly.type
_entity_poly.pdbx_seq_one_letter_code
_entity_poly.pdbx_strand_id
1 'polypeptide(L)'
;MSDKMRLISFEGLIDRMLEEWRHTRSIFEISEGDFYRKSDERIYEVFGQKLSVPLGPAAGPQTQITQNIITSYLTGSRFIELKTVQILDGLEIDKPCIDMTDEGFNTEWSTELTLRQAWEEYSKAWILLHLIEQLFNLGMPGMERSFVFNISVGYDLAGIKQPPMDRYIERMKDSGAETRYEEWLSHLRQRIADSSFLKGTGLEHRQGMLEGLVDRI
;
A
#
# COMPACT_ATOMS: atom_id res chain seq x y z
N MET A 1 5.94 21.71 -7.60
CA MET A 1 5.24 20.41 -7.69
C MET A 1 4.17 20.51 -8.77
N SER A 2 3.92 19.42 -9.52
CA SER A 2 2.82 19.36 -10.50
C SER A 2 1.47 19.45 -9.78
N ASP A 3 0.50 20.13 -10.39
CA ASP A 3 -0.87 20.22 -9.89
C ASP A 3 -1.63 18.88 -9.98
N LYS A 4 -1.15 17.91 -10.76
CA LYS A 4 -1.79 16.60 -10.86
C LYS A 4 -0.97 15.51 -10.19
N MET A 5 -1.61 14.76 -9.29
CA MET A 5 -1.10 13.50 -8.77
C MET A 5 -1.12 12.45 -9.88
N ARG A 6 0.06 12.01 -10.31
CA ARG A 6 0.22 10.98 -11.35
C ARG A 6 0.45 9.62 -10.70
N LEU A 7 -0.50 8.73 -10.86
CA LEU A 7 -0.40 7.35 -10.36
C LEU A 7 0.56 6.54 -11.24
N ILE A 8 1.33 5.66 -10.60
CA ILE A 8 2.25 4.75 -11.29
C ILE A 8 1.52 3.44 -11.57
N SER A 9 1.82 2.81 -12.71
CA SER A 9 1.31 1.47 -13.01
C SER A 9 1.90 0.45 -12.02
N PHE A 10 1.24 -0.70 -11.88
CA PHE A 10 1.72 -1.76 -10.98
C PHE A 10 3.10 -2.28 -11.40
N GLU A 11 3.29 -2.49 -12.71
CA GLU A 11 4.55 -2.90 -13.31
C GLU A 11 5.64 -1.84 -13.08
N GLY A 12 5.30 -0.56 -13.26
CA GLY A 12 6.22 0.54 -13.02
C GLY A 12 6.64 0.68 -11.56
N LEU A 13 5.77 0.34 -10.60
CA LEU A 13 6.12 0.28 -9.19
C LEU A 13 7.13 -0.83 -8.91
N ILE A 14 6.89 -2.05 -9.43
CA ILE A 14 7.82 -3.18 -9.29
C ILE A 14 9.18 -2.84 -9.91
N ASP A 15 9.18 -2.35 -11.14
CA ASP A 15 10.40 -2.03 -11.88
C ASP A 15 11.20 -0.97 -11.15
N ARG A 16 10.53 0.10 -10.69
CA ARG A 16 11.18 1.17 -9.92
C ARG A 16 11.77 0.65 -8.60
N MET A 17 11.02 -0.14 -7.84
CA MET A 17 11.50 -0.71 -6.57
C MET A 17 12.75 -1.57 -6.78
N LEU A 18 12.75 -2.44 -7.80
CA LEU A 18 13.88 -3.32 -8.07
C LEU A 18 15.09 -2.55 -8.62
N GLU A 19 14.85 -1.55 -9.46
CA GLU A 19 15.93 -0.74 -10.04
C GLU A 19 16.62 0.13 -8.98
N GLU A 20 15.85 0.82 -8.14
CA GLU A 20 16.40 1.56 -6.99
C GLU A 20 17.15 0.61 -6.05
N TRP A 21 16.64 -0.60 -5.82
CA TRP A 21 17.33 -1.58 -5.00
C TRP A 21 18.67 -2.02 -5.59
N ARG A 22 18.76 -2.26 -6.91
CA ARG A 22 20.00 -2.62 -7.61
C ARG A 22 21.07 -1.53 -7.49
N HIS A 23 20.68 -0.26 -7.58
CA HIS A 23 21.62 0.85 -7.65
C HIS A 23 22.00 1.42 -6.28
N THR A 24 21.04 1.57 -5.38
CA THR A 24 21.22 2.35 -4.14
C THR A 24 20.80 1.62 -2.89
N ARG A 25 20.37 0.35 -2.99
CA ARG A 25 19.85 -0.43 -1.84
C ARG A 25 18.74 0.31 -1.11
N SER A 26 17.84 0.92 -1.89
CA SER A 26 16.71 1.69 -1.36
C SER A 26 15.42 1.34 -2.09
N ILE A 27 14.29 1.64 -1.46
CA ILE A 27 12.96 1.60 -2.08
C ILE A 27 12.24 2.91 -1.78
N PHE A 28 11.86 3.63 -2.83
CA PHE A 28 11.28 4.97 -2.78
C PHE A 28 12.07 5.88 -1.83
N GLU A 29 13.39 5.91 -2.03
CA GLU A 29 14.37 6.70 -1.26
C GLU A 29 14.60 6.26 0.20
N ILE A 30 13.89 5.24 0.70
CA ILE A 30 14.18 4.65 2.02
C ILE A 30 15.33 3.65 1.86
N SER A 31 16.46 3.89 2.53
CA SER A 31 17.62 3.00 2.51
C SER A 31 17.35 1.71 3.27
N GLU A 32 17.98 0.59 2.88
CA GLU A 32 17.92 -0.68 3.61
C GLU A 32 18.23 -0.52 5.11
N GLY A 33 19.16 0.37 5.47
CA GLY A 33 19.52 0.64 6.86
C GLY A 33 18.39 1.25 7.69
N ASP A 34 17.42 1.89 7.04
CA ASP A 34 16.26 2.52 7.67
C ASP A 34 15.04 1.59 7.69
N PHE A 35 15.16 0.37 7.13
CA PHE A 35 14.07 -0.60 7.19
C PHE A 35 13.88 -1.06 8.62
N TYR A 36 12.69 -0.82 9.15
CA TYR A 36 12.33 -1.24 10.48
C TYR A 36 12.27 -2.77 10.56
N ARG A 37 13.15 -3.33 11.39
CA ARG A 37 13.19 -4.75 11.73
C ARG A 37 12.85 -4.91 13.20
N LYS A 38 11.72 -5.55 13.46
CA LYS A 38 11.27 -5.81 14.83
C LYS A 38 12.23 -6.79 15.51
N SER A 39 12.65 -6.47 16.74
CA SER A 39 13.65 -7.23 17.49
C SER A 39 13.08 -8.31 18.40
N ASP A 40 11.80 -8.23 18.74
CA ASP A 40 11.12 -9.17 19.63
C ASP A 40 10.02 -9.96 18.89
N GLU A 41 9.46 -10.98 19.55
CA GLU A 41 8.44 -11.87 18.98
C GLU A 41 7.00 -11.50 19.35
N ARG A 42 6.78 -10.34 19.99
CA ARG A 42 5.45 -9.92 20.42
C ARG A 42 4.50 -9.72 19.22
N ILE A 43 3.31 -10.29 19.34
CA ILE A 43 2.23 -10.12 18.37
C ILE A 43 1.13 -9.30 19.04
N TYR A 44 0.51 -8.41 18.27
CA TYR A 44 -0.62 -7.60 18.70
C TYR A 44 -1.86 -7.98 17.93
N GLU A 45 -3.02 -7.75 18.52
CA GLU A 45 -4.31 -7.97 17.89
C GLU A 45 -5.12 -6.69 17.95
N VAL A 46 -5.60 -6.23 16.79
CA VAL A 46 -6.44 -5.04 16.64
C VAL A 46 -7.62 -5.44 15.75
N PHE A 47 -8.85 -5.22 16.23
CA PHE A 47 -10.09 -5.61 15.54
C PHE A 47 -10.12 -7.08 15.07
N GLY A 48 -9.55 -8.00 15.87
CA GLY A 48 -9.48 -9.43 15.55
C GLY A 48 -8.44 -9.79 14.47
N GLN A 49 -7.61 -8.84 14.04
CA GLN A 49 -6.52 -9.06 13.09
C GLN A 49 -5.17 -8.97 13.82
N LYS A 50 -4.26 -9.89 13.49
CA LYS A 50 -2.91 -9.90 14.06
C LYS A 50 -1.98 -8.98 13.27
N LEU A 51 -1.09 -8.29 13.96
CA LEU A 51 -0.03 -7.47 13.37
C LEU A 51 1.20 -7.41 14.28
N SER A 52 2.36 -7.06 13.70
CA SER A 52 3.61 -7.08 14.45
C SER A 52 3.89 -5.81 15.26
N VAL A 53 3.35 -4.64 14.86
CA VAL A 53 3.54 -3.36 15.57
C VAL A 53 2.23 -2.56 15.59
N PRO A 54 1.66 -2.17 16.74
CA PRO A 54 0.38 -1.46 16.82
C PRO A 54 0.55 0.05 16.53
N LEU A 55 1.26 0.37 15.44
CA LEU A 55 1.59 1.71 15.01
C LEU A 55 1.45 1.82 13.49
N GLY A 56 1.00 2.99 13.05
CA GLY A 56 1.13 3.43 11.68
C GLY A 56 0.36 4.73 11.47
N PRO A 57 0.35 5.24 10.22
CA PRO A 57 -0.23 6.54 9.92
C PRO A 57 -1.76 6.51 10.04
N ALA A 58 -2.31 7.61 10.55
CA ALA A 58 -3.73 7.92 10.46
C ALA A 58 -4.13 8.28 9.01
N ALA A 59 -5.42 8.26 8.71
CA ALA A 59 -5.98 8.59 7.41
C ALA A 59 -5.59 10.02 7.00
N GLY A 60 -4.73 10.15 5.99
CA GLY A 60 -4.18 11.45 5.59
C GLY A 60 -3.53 11.38 4.21
N PRO A 61 -3.06 12.52 3.66
CA PRO A 61 -2.44 12.54 2.33
C PRO A 61 -1.31 11.50 2.15
N GLN A 62 -0.62 11.16 3.24
CA GLN A 62 0.41 10.12 3.29
C GLN A 62 -0.10 8.68 3.09
N THR A 63 -1.40 8.40 3.18
CA THR A 63 -1.98 7.05 2.98
C THR A 63 -2.85 6.95 1.74
N GLN A 64 -2.66 7.86 0.76
CA GLN A 64 -3.46 7.93 -0.47
C GLN A 64 -2.84 7.17 -1.65
N ILE A 65 -1.51 7.05 -1.73
CA ILE A 65 -0.81 6.40 -2.85
C ILE A 65 0.08 5.24 -2.40
N THR A 66 0.30 4.30 -3.31
CA THR A 66 1.01 3.05 -3.07
C THR A 66 2.41 3.26 -2.49
N GLN A 67 3.18 4.20 -3.05
CA GLN A 67 4.56 4.46 -2.63
C GLN A 67 4.62 4.94 -1.17
N ASN A 68 3.69 5.79 -0.76
CA ASN A 68 3.68 6.32 0.61
C ASN A 68 3.27 5.25 1.63
N ILE A 69 2.37 4.34 1.25
CA ILE A 69 2.00 3.18 2.07
C ILE A 69 3.20 2.22 2.22
N ILE A 70 3.92 1.96 1.11
CA ILE A 70 5.14 1.13 1.12
C ILE A 70 6.23 1.74 2.00
N THR A 71 6.53 3.03 1.85
CA THR A 71 7.54 3.72 2.67
C THR A 71 7.15 3.74 4.15
N SER A 72 5.86 3.92 4.46
CA SER A 72 5.34 3.82 5.83
C SER A 72 5.56 2.42 6.42
N TYR A 73 5.32 1.36 5.64
CA TYR A 73 5.57 -0.02 6.08
C TYR A 73 7.06 -0.31 6.29
N LEU A 74 7.90 0.11 5.34
CA LEU A 74 9.35 -0.06 5.43
C LEU A 74 9.92 0.61 6.68
N THR A 75 9.36 1.74 7.10
CA THR A 75 9.78 2.49 8.29
C THR A 75 9.06 2.09 9.59
N GLY A 76 8.30 0.99 9.57
CA GLY A 76 7.79 0.32 10.79
C GLY A 76 6.28 0.33 10.99
N SER A 77 5.52 0.94 10.08
CA SER A 77 4.06 0.91 10.17
C SER A 77 3.51 -0.48 9.88
N ARG A 78 2.54 -0.93 10.68
CA ARG A 78 1.81 -2.19 10.48
C ARG A 78 0.30 -2.05 10.68
N PHE A 79 -0.17 -0.95 11.25
CA PHE A 79 -1.59 -0.58 11.21
C PHE A 79 -1.75 0.69 10.37
N ILE A 80 -2.25 0.56 9.14
CA ILE A 80 -2.32 1.67 8.18
C ILE A 80 -3.77 2.07 7.98
N GLU A 81 -4.13 3.26 8.44
CA GLU A 81 -5.44 3.84 8.17
C GLU A 81 -5.41 4.53 6.80
N LEU A 82 -6.13 3.95 5.84
CA LEU A 82 -6.13 4.41 4.46
C LEU A 82 -6.88 5.73 4.35
N LYS A 83 -6.45 6.60 3.42
CA LYS A 83 -7.07 7.91 3.23
C LYS A 83 -8.57 7.75 3.01
N THR A 84 -9.34 8.54 3.76
CA THR A 84 -10.79 8.55 3.69
C THR A 84 -11.26 8.77 2.27
N VAL A 85 -12.11 7.87 1.77
CA VAL A 85 -12.71 8.01 0.45
C VAL A 85 -14.10 8.60 0.53
N GLN A 86 -14.51 9.27 -0.56
CA GLN A 86 -15.85 9.80 -0.71
C GLN A 86 -16.37 9.68 -2.17
N ILE A 87 -17.67 9.90 -2.41
CA ILE A 87 -18.38 9.81 -3.71
C ILE A 87 -18.11 11.07 -4.53
N LEU A 88 -17.94 12.22 -3.89
CA LEU A 88 -17.50 13.46 -4.53
C LEU A 88 -16.00 13.35 -4.83
N ASP A 89 -15.69 12.68 -5.94
CA ASP A 89 -14.37 12.14 -6.24
C ASP A 89 -13.70 12.79 -7.47
N GLY A 90 -14.24 13.95 -7.88
CA GLY A 90 -13.75 14.82 -8.96
C GLY A 90 -13.75 16.29 -8.54
N LEU A 91 -13.18 16.59 -7.38
CA LEU A 91 -13.14 17.94 -6.81
C LEU A 91 -11.97 18.75 -7.37
N GLU A 92 -12.23 20.02 -7.70
CA GLU A 92 -11.17 21.01 -7.86
C GLU A 92 -10.82 21.56 -6.48
N ILE A 93 -9.58 21.33 -6.04
CA ILE A 93 -9.08 21.73 -4.73
C ILE A 93 -8.13 22.90 -4.94
N ASP A 94 -8.41 24.03 -4.29
CA ASP A 94 -7.51 25.18 -4.27
C ASP A 94 -6.16 24.81 -3.61
N LYS A 95 -5.06 25.29 -4.21
CA LYS A 95 -3.69 24.98 -3.76
C LYS A 95 -2.91 26.23 -3.33
N PRO A 96 -2.13 26.17 -2.22
CA PRO A 96 -1.88 25.00 -1.38
C PRO A 96 -3.12 24.58 -0.57
N CYS A 97 -3.46 23.29 -0.59
CA CYS A 97 -4.63 22.76 0.13
C CYS A 97 -4.36 22.51 1.62
N ILE A 98 -3.08 22.52 1.99
CA ILE A 98 -2.59 22.54 3.36
C ILE A 98 -1.51 23.62 3.40
N ASP A 99 -1.75 24.68 4.16
CA ASP A 99 -0.78 25.73 4.40
C ASP A 99 -0.45 25.75 5.89
N MET A 100 0.78 25.35 6.23
CA MET A 100 1.26 25.22 7.61
C MET A 100 2.29 26.31 7.90
N THR A 101 1.81 27.54 8.04
CA THR A 101 2.61 28.65 8.57
C THR A 101 2.52 28.65 10.10
N ASP A 102 2.16 29.76 10.74
CA ASP A 102 1.94 29.82 12.19
C ASP A 102 0.57 29.22 12.58
N GLU A 103 -0.44 29.41 11.72
CA GLU A 103 -1.75 28.77 11.80
C GLU A 103 -1.92 27.85 10.59
N GLY A 104 -2.43 26.63 10.84
CA GLY A 104 -2.68 25.65 9.80
C GLY A 104 -4.00 25.92 9.09
N PHE A 105 -3.95 26.25 7.80
CA PHE A 105 -5.13 26.32 6.94
C PHE A 105 -5.26 25.03 6.14
N ASN A 106 -6.47 24.47 6.14
CA ASN A 106 -6.78 23.25 5.41
C ASN A 106 -8.03 23.50 4.55
N THR A 107 -7.93 23.22 3.27
CA THR A 107 -9.10 23.08 2.40
C THR A 107 -9.62 21.66 2.58
N GLU A 108 -10.63 21.48 3.42
CA GLU A 108 -11.11 20.16 3.86
C GLU A 108 -11.74 19.35 2.72
N TRP A 109 -10.90 18.62 1.99
CA TRP A 109 -11.33 17.59 1.04
C TRP A 109 -10.55 16.30 1.26
N SER A 110 -11.28 15.18 1.22
CA SER A 110 -10.77 13.90 1.69
C SER A 110 -9.90 13.16 0.68
N THR A 111 -9.92 13.45 -0.62
CA THR A 111 -9.03 12.78 -1.58
C THR A 111 -9.04 13.46 -2.95
N GLU A 112 -7.92 13.40 -3.66
CA GLU A 112 -7.83 13.75 -5.10
C GLU A 112 -8.13 12.55 -6.00
N LEU A 113 -8.24 11.35 -5.43
CA LEU A 113 -8.49 10.10 -6.16
C LEU A 113 -9.97 9.78 -6.22
N THR A 114 -10.40 9.35 -7.40
CA THR A 114 -11.68 8.66 -7.56
C THR A 114 -11.78 7.42 -6.67
N LEU A 115 -12.98 6.95 -6.36
CA LEU A 115 -13.17 5.68 -5.62
C LEU A 115 -12.43 4.51 -6.28
N ARG A 116 -12.44 4.47 -7.61
CA ARG A 116 -11.71 3.46 -8.38
C ARG A 116 -10.20 3.60 -8.20
N GLN A 117 -9.65 4.81 -8.34
CA GLN A 117 -8.21 5.04 -8.19
C GLN A 117 -7.72 4.74 -6.78
N ALA A 118 -8.49 5.11 -5.75
CA ALA A 118 -8.17 4.79 -4.37
C ALA A 118 -8.09 3.27 -4.17
N TRP A 119 -9.10 2.53 -4.62
CA TRP A 119 -9.06 1.06 -4.61
C TRP A 119 -7.85 0.52 -5.37
N GLU A 120 -7.55 1.03 -6.57
CA GLU A 120 -6.40 0.58 -7.36
C GLU A 120 -5.07 0.80 -6.61
N GLU A 121 -4.86 1.95 -5.96
CA GLU A 121 -3.65 2.22 -5.16
C GLU A 121 -3.56 1.31 -3.93
N TYR A 122 -4.67 1.11 -3.22
CA TYR A 122 -4.68 0.26 -2.02
C TYR A 122 -4.46 -1.22 -2.36
N SER A 123 -5.05 -1.71 -3.45
CA SER A 123 -4.80 -3.07 -3.94
C SER A 123 -3.37 -3.27 -4.41
N LYS A 124 -2.77 -2.31 -5.14
CA LYS A 124 -1.34 -2.39 -5.50
C LYS A 124 -0.47 -2.42 -4.25
N ALA A 125 -0.73 -1.56 -3.28
CA ALA A 125 0.00 -1.54 -2.01
C ALA A 125 -0.13 -2.89 -1.28
N TRP A 126 -1.34 -3.43 -1.19
CA TRP A 126 -1.60 -4.74 -0.58
C TRP A 126 -0.72 -5.83 -1.18
N ILE A 127 -0.73 -5.98 -2.51
CA ILE A 127 0.06 -6.98 -3.23
C ILE A 127 1.56 -6.75 -3.01
N LEU A 128 2.03 -5.50 -3.15
CA LEU A 128 3.45 -5.18 -3.05
C LEU A 128 4.00 -5.32 -1.62
N LEU A 129 3.18 -5.08 -0.59
CA LEU A 129 3.59 -5.29 0.79
C LEU A 129 3.83 -6.79 1.09
N HIS A 130 3.03 -7.70 0.52
CA HIS A 130 3.31 -9.14 0.63
C HIS A 130 4.65 -9.51 -0.03
N LEU A 131 4.93 -8.94 -1.21
CA LEU A 131 6.22 -9.12 -1.89
C LEU A 131 7.39 -8.58 -1.06
N ILE A 132 7.31 -7.34 -0.58
CA ILE A 132 8.34 -6.69 0.24
C ILE A 132 8.58 -7.46 1.53
N GLU A 133 7.51 -7.86 2.21
CA GLU A 133 7.60 -8.60 3.47
C GLU A 133 8.42 -9.89 3.31
N GLN A 134 8.18 -10.64 2.23
CA GLN A 134 8.93 -11.86 1.92
C GLN A 134 10.36 -11.58 1.44
N LEU A 135 10.53 -10.64 0.50
CA LEU A 135 11.84 -10.28 -0.05
C LEU A 135 12.83 -9.85 1.03
N PHE A 136 12.38 -9.10 2.02
CA PHE A 136 13.25 -8.55 3.06
C PHE A 136 13.14 -9.28 4.40
N ASN A 137 12.30 -10.32 4.51
CA ASN A 137 12.00 -11.03 5.75
C ASN A 137 11.60 -10.06 6.88
N LEU A 138 10.59 -9.23 6.61
CA LEU A 138 10.05 -8.22 7.55
C LEU A 138 8.80 -8.69 8.29
N GLY A 139 8.35 -9.91 7.99
CA GLY A 139 7.21 -10.57 8.64
C GLY A 139 7.58 -11.15 10.00
N MET A 140 6.61 -11.83 10.62
CA MET A 140 6.78 -12.53 11.88
C MET A 140 6.52 -14.03 11.68
N PRO A 141 7.29 -14.92 12.35
CA PRO A 141 7.02 -16.35 12.31
C PRO A 141 5.56 -16.67 12.71
N GLY A 142 4.91 -17.56 11.95
CA GLY A 142 3.53 -17.99 12.23
C GLY A 142 2.44 -16.97 11.89
N MET A 143 2.78 -15.87 11.21
CA MET A 143 1.82 -14.91 10.68
C MET A 143 1.76 -15.01 9.15
N GLU A 144 0.56 -14.93 8.59
CA GLU A 144 0.35 -14.87 7.14
C GLU A 144 0.88 -13.55 6.54
N ARG A 145 0.61 -12.45 7.24
CA ARG A 145 1.09 -11.10 6.95
C ARG A 145 1.25 -10.32 8.25
N SER A 146 2.18 -9.35 8.31
CA SER A 146 2.46 -8.62 9.56
C SER A 146 1.71 -7.29 9.73
N PHE A 147 0.96 -6.84 8.72
CA PHE A 147 0.28 -5.55 8.68
C PHE A 147 -1.24 -5.69 8.58
N VAL A 148 -1.99 -4.59 8.73
CA VAL A 148 -3.44 -4.47 8.58
C VAL A 148 -3.76 -3.14 7.91
N PHE A 149 -4.69 -3.16 6.95
CA PHE A 149 -5.31 -1.95 6.40
C PHE A 149 -6.63 -1.69 7.12
N ASN A 150 -6.83 -0.44 7.53
CA ASN A 150 -8.09 0.05 8.07
C ASN A 150 -8.68 1.04 7.07
N ILE A 151 -9.84 0.73 6.50
CA ILE A 151 -10.50 1.64 5.56
C ILE A 151 -11.24 2.74 6.31
N SER A 152 -11.04 3.98 5.87
CA SER A 152 -11.82 5.13 6.31
C SER A 152 -12.80 5.55 5.22
N VAL A 153 -14.07 5.72 5.56
CA VAL A 153 -15.14 6.09 4.62
C VAL A 153 -15.91 7.28 5.19
N GLY A 154 -15.97 8.38 4.46
CA GLY A 154 -16.54 9.64 4.94
C GLY A 154 -17.96 9.88 4.43
N TYR A 155 -18.97 9.26 5.04
CA TYR A 155 -20.40 9.52 4.76
C TYR A 155 -21.34 9.17 5.91
N ASP A 156 -22.55 9.70 5.84
CA ASP A 156 -23.69 9.15 6.57
C ASP A 156 -24.09 7.76 6.05
N LEU A 157 -25.00 7.10 6.77
CA LEU A 157 -25.46 5.76 6.40
C LEU A 157 -26.10 5.72 5.00
N ALA A 158 -26.78 6.80 4.60
CA ALA A 158 -27.40 6.88 3.28
C ALA A 158 -26.35 6.93 2.16
N GLY A 159 -25.28 7.71 2.35
CA GLY A 159 -24.14 7.79 1.44
C GLY A 159 -23.37 6.47 1.35
N ILE A 160 -23.10 5.81 2.48
CA ILE A 160 -22.42 4.50 2.51
C ILE A 160 -23.20 3.45 1.71
N LYS A 161 -24.54 3.47 1.77
CA LYS A 161 -25.41 2.54 1.05
C LYS A 161 -25.53 2.82 -0.46
N GLN A 162 -24.93 3.89 -0.97
CA GLN A 162 -24.98 4.17 -2.40
C GLN A 162 -24.13 3.16 -3.19
N PRO A 163 -24.57 2.73 -4.39
CA PRO A 163 -23.88 1.70 -5.16
C PRO A 163 -22.37 1.92 -5.39
N PRO A 164 -21.88 3.16 -5.64
CA PRO A 164 -20.45 3.38 -5.80
C PRO A 164 -19.63 3.10 -4.53
N MET A 165 -20.16 3.49 -3.37
CA MET A 165 -19.48 3.34 -2.08
C MET A 165 -19.57 1.90 -1.58
N ASP A 166 -20.75 1.29 -1.69
CA ASP A 166 -20.95 -0.14 -1.39
C ASP A 166 -20.00 -1.02 -2.21
N ARG A 167 -19.91 -0.77 -3.53
CA ARG A 167 -18.95 -1.45 -4.40
C ARG A 167 -17.50 -1.24 -3.97
N TYR A 168 -17.13 -0.03 -3.55
CA TYR A 168 -15.77 0.22 -3.03
C TYR A 168 -15.49 -0.61 -1.78
N ILE A 169 -16.43 -0.62 -0.82
CA ILE A 169 -16.28 -1.38 0.44
C ILE A 169 -16.18 -2.88 0.17
N GLU A 170 -17.04 -3.44 -0.69
CA GLU A 170 -17.00 -4.86 -1.02
C GLU A 170 -15.68 -5.24 -1.72
N ARG A 171 -15.17 -4.40 -2.61
CA ARG A 171 -13.84 -4.60 -3.21
C ARG A 171 -12.69 -4.58 -2.20
N MET A 172 -12.76 -3.69 -1.21
CA MET A 172 -11.76 -3.61 -0.14
C MET A 172 -11.82 -4.81 0.80
N LYS A 173 -12.97 -5.48 0.91
CA LYS A 173 -13.10 -6.75 1.65
C LYS A 173 -12.57 -7.93 0.86
N ASP A 174 -12.92 -8.00 -0.43
CA ASP A 174 -12.49 -9.06 -1.35
C ASP A 174 -12.39 -8.52 -2.79
N SER A 175 -11.17 -8.50 -3.32
CA SER A 175 -10.89 -8.08 -4.70
C SER A 175 -10.77 -9.26 -5.69
N GLY A 176 -10.96 -10.51 -5.26
CA GLY A 176 -10.74 -11.70 -6.07
C GLY A 176 -11.64 -11.80 -7.31
N ALA A 177 -12.79 -11.13 -7.31
CA ALA A 177 -13.68 -11.05 -8.47
C ALA A 177 -13.30 -9.95 -9.48
N GLU A 178 -12.36 -9.06 -9.14
CA GLU A 178 -11.96 -7.94 -10.00
C GLU A 178 -10.89 -8.38 -11.01
N THR A 179 -11.23 -8.33 -12.30
CA THR A 179 -10.30 -8.70 -13.39
C THR A 179 -8.96 -7.99 -13.28
N ARG A 180 -8.97 -6.70 -12.90
CA ARG A 180 -7.75 -5.90 -12.78
C ARG A 180 -6.86 -6.36 -11.63
N TYR A 181 -7.44 -6.88 -10.55
CA TYR A 181 -6.68 -7.45 -9.44
C TYR A 181 -5.98 -8.75 -9.86
N GLU A 182 -6.69 -9.64 -10.55
CA GLU A 182 -6.11 -10.87 -11.11
C GLU A 182 -5.03 -10.58 -12.16
N GLU A 183 -5.19 -9.54 -12.99
CA GLU A 183 -4.15 -9.11 -13.93
C GLU A 183 -2.83 -8.78 -13.21
N TRP A 184 -2.88 -8.09 -12.07
CA TRP A 184 -1.69 -7.77 -11.28
C TRP A 184 -1.10 -9.00 -10.58
N LEU A 185 -1.93 -9.86 -10.01
CA LEU A 185 -1.48 -11.13 -9.42
C LEU A 185 -0.81 -12.03 -10.48
N SER A 186 -1.41 -12.16 -11.66
CA SER A 186 -0.87 -12.90 -12.79
C SER A 186 0.45 -12.30 -13.31
N HIS A 187 0.52 -10.97 -13.42
CA HIS A 187 1.77 -10.29 -13.76
C HIS A 187 2.86 -10.59 -12.73
N LEU A 188 2.56 -10.45 -11.44
CA LEU A 188 3.52 -10.75 -10.37
C LEU A 188 3.96 -12.23 -10.41
N ARG A 189 3.04 -13.16 -10.65
CA ARG A 189 3.33 -14.59 -10.80
C ARG A 189 4.30 -14.85 -11.96
N GLN A 190 4.09 -14.22 -13.11
CA GLN A 190 5.00 -14.33 -14.26
C GLN A 190 6.37 -13.74 -13.95
N ARG A 191 6.41 -12.59 -13.27
CA ARG A 191 7.67 -11.98 -12.83
C ARG A 191 8.42 -12.89 -11.87
N ILE A 192 7.76 -13.46 -10.87
CA ILE A 192 8.39 -14.42 -9.93
C ILE A 192 8.85 -15.71 -10.63
N ALA A 193 8.16 -16.17 -11.67
CA ALA A 193 8.60 -17.35 -12.43
C ALA A 193 9.85 -17.07 -13.30
N ASP A 194 10.12 -15.80 -13.64
CA ASP A 194 11.31 -15.42 -14.38
C ASP A 194 12.55 -15.40 -13.48
N SER A 195 13.49 -16.31 -13.76
CA SER A 195 14.78 -16.40 -13.07
C SER A 195 15.61 -15.10 -13.07
N SER A 196 15.32 -14.18 -13.99
CA SER A 196 15.98 -12.89 -14.09
C SER A 196 15.36 -11.79 -13.21
N PHE A 197 14.22 -12.06 -12.57
CA PHE A 197 13.46 -11.08 -11.78
C PHE A 197 14.30 -10.36 -10.73
N LEU A 198 15.02 -11.14 -9.91
CA LEU A 198 15.91 -10.63 -8.86
C LEU A 198 17.36 -10.49 -9.31
N LYS A 199 17.67 -10.66 -10.61
CA LYS A 199 19.04 -10.57 -11.09
C LYS A 199 19.64 -9.20 -10.83
N GLY A 200 20.85 -9.19 -10.28
CA GLY A 200 21.61 -7.99 -9.93
C GLY A 200 21.16 -7.33 -8.62
N THR A 201 20.17 -7.90 -7.92
CA THR A 201 19.65 -7.33 -6.67
C THR A 201 20.42 -7.81 -5.43
N GLY A 202 21.21 -8.88 -5.52
CA GLY A 202 21.77 -9.57 -4.36
C GLY A 202 20.74 -10.36 -3.54
N LEU A 203 19.46 -10.38 -3.97
CA LEU A 203 18.38 -11.15 -3.36
C LEU A 203 18.04 -12.42 -4.15
N GLU A 204 18.87 -12.81 -5.12
CA GLU A 204 18.64 -13.98 -5.98
C GLU A 204 18.43 -15.27 -5.17
N HIS A 205 19.12 -15.39 -4.03
CA HIS A 205 18.97 -16.52 -3.10
C HIS A 205 17.56 -16.63 -2.48
N ARG A 206 16.72 -15.59 -2.60
CA ARG A 206 15.35 -15.55 -2.08
C ARG A 206 14.29 -15.90 -3.12
N GLN A 207 14.67 -16.13 -4.38
CA GLN A 207 13.72 -16.44 -5.45
C GLN A 207 12.77 -17.58 -5.07
N GLY A 208 13.32 -18.68 -4.53
CA GLY A 208 12.52 -19.85 -4.13
C GLY A 208 11.54 -19.58 -3.00
N MET A 209 11.76 -18.56 -2.16
CA MET A 209 10.82 -18.17 -1.10
C MET A 209 9.58 -17.44 -1.64
N LEU A 210 9.66 -16.92 -2.86
CA LEU A 210 8.54 -16.25 -3.53
C LEU A 210 7.61 -17.24 -4.23
N GLU A 211 7.98 -18.51 -4.33
CA GLU A 211 7.11 -19.55 -4.89
C GLU A 211 5.81 -19.64 -4.09
N GLY A 212 4.68 -19.67 -4.82
CA GLY A 212 3.34 -19.66 -4.24
C GLY A 212 3.00 -18.39 -3.44
N LEU A 213 3.78 -17.31 -3.52
CA LEU A 213 3.47 -16.04 -2.83
C LEU A 213 2.10 -15.52 -3.24
N VAL A 214 1.83 -15.49 -4.55
CA VAL A 214 0.61 -14.94 -5.13
C VAL A 214 -0.64 -15.65 -4.62
N ASP A 215 -0.54 -16.94 -4.28
CA ASP A 215 -1.68 -17.73 -3.81
C ASP A 215 -2.01 -17.47 -2.32
N ARG A 216 -1.20 -16.65 -1.64
CA ARG A 216 -1.39 -16.21 -0.25
C ARG A 216 -1.83 -14.74 -0.13
N ILE A 217 -2.05 -14.06 -1.25
CA ILE A 217 -2.42 -12.63 -1.33
C ILE A 217 -3.93 -12.49 -1.55
#